data_AF-A0A3M3M6Q7-F1
#
_entry.id   AF-A0A3M3M6Q7-F1
#
_cell.length_a   1.000
_cell.length_b   1.000
_cell.length_c   1.000
_cell.angle_alpha   90.00
_cell.angle_beta   90.00
_cell.angle_gamma   90.00
#
_symmetry.space_group_name_H-M   'P 1'
#
loop_
_entity.id
_entity.type
_entity.pdbx_description
1 polymer ?
#
loop_
_entity_poly.entity_id
_entity_poly.type
_entity_poly.pdbx_seq_one_letter_code
_entity_poly.pdbx_strand_id
1 'polypeptide(L)' 'DYDQCHACRTPISAEDRASEHYSPGISCPYCWDSLSEKTRRSAIDRQKQIELAKARNQPHPIGRNYRLPSEA' A
#
# COMPACT_ATOMS: atom_id res chain seq x y z
N ASP A 1 9.86 -13.93 -8.65
CA ASP A 1 8.68 -13.07 -8.82
C ASP A 1 8.95 -11.76 -8.09
N TYR A 2 8.73 -10.63 -8.74
CA TYR A 2 9.03 -9.30 -8.18
C TYR A 2 7.74 -8.51 -8.04
N ASP A 3 7.58 -7.88 -6.87
CA ASP A 3 6.45 -7.01 -6.58
C ASP A 3 6.88 -5.54 -6.67
N GLN A 4 5.93 -4.60 -6.67
CA GLN A 4 6.25 -3.18 -6.67
C GLN A 4 6.02 -2.55 -5.31
N CYS A 5 6.99 -1.77 -4.82
CA CYS A 5 6.78 -0.91 -3.68
C CYS A 5 5.77 0.20 -4.00
N HIS A 6 4.58 0.18 -3.42
CA HIS A 6 3.60 1.26 -3.63
C HIS A 6 3.96 2.60 -2.94
N ALA A 7 5.08 2.65 -2.21
CA ALA A 7 5.60 3.89 -1.63
C ALA A 7 6.63 4.58 -2.52
N CYS A 8 7.63 3.85 -3.03
CA CYS A 8 8.74 4.41 -3.82
C CYS A 8 8.81 3.90 -5.28
N ARG A 9 7.92 2.99 -5.69
CA ARG A 9 7.85 2.35 -7.02
C ARG A 9 9.03 1.44 -7.40
N THR A 10 9.97 1.22 -6.48
CA THR A 10 11.07 0.27 -6.66
C THR A 10 10.53 -1.17 -6.70
N PRO A 11 11.05 -2.04 -7.59
CA PRO A 11 10.75 -3.46 -7.55
C PRO A 11 11.33 -4.10 -6.28
N ILE A 12 10.59 -5.04 -5.70
CA ILE A 12 10.87 -5.73 -4.44
C ILE A 12 10.92 -7.23 -4.74
N SER A 13 12.01 -7.90 -4.37
CA SER A 13 12.12 -9.36 -4.49
C SER A 13 11.35 -10.09 -3.39
N ALA A 14 11.29 -11.43 -3.46
CA ALA A 14 10.75 -12.21 -2.35
C ALA A 14 11.61 -12.09 -1.08
N GLU A 15 12.93 -12.02 -1.21
CA GLU A 15 13.85 -11.83 -0.09
C GLU A 15 13.67 -10.45 0.55
N ASP A 16 13.47 -9.41 -0.26
CA ASP A 16 13.26 -8.04 0.24
C ASP A 16 11.97 -7.92 1.08
N ARG A 17 10.94 -8.72 0.77
CA ARG A 17 9.69 -8.78 1.55
C ARG A 17 9.87 -9.44 2.91
N ALA A 18 10.95 -10.21 3.11
CA ALA A 18 11.25 -10.85 4.40
C ALA A 18 12.03 -9.93 5.36
N SER A 19 12.49 -8.77 4.89
CA SER A 19 13.18 -7.79 5.73
C SER A 19 12.26 -7.14 6.75
N GLU A 20 12.78 -6.81 7.92
CA GLU A 20 12.07 -6.08 8.99
C GLU A 20 11.59 -4.68 8.56
N HIS A 21 12.23 -4.11 7.53
CA HIS A 21 11.89 -2.78 7.00
C HIS A 21 10.79 -2.81 5.93
N TYR A 22 10.37 -4.02 5.52
CA TYR A 22 9.26 -4.18 4.60
C TYR A 22 7.93 -4.09 5.34
N SER A 23 7.11 -3.14 4.91
CA SER A 23 5.73 -3.01 5.35
C SER A 23 4.84 -2.87 4.10
N PRO A 24 3.95 -3.84 3.82
CA PRO A 24 3.14 -3.86 2.62
C PRO A 24 2.42 -2.53 2.38
N GLY A 25 2.65 -1.94 1.21
CA GLY A 25 2.05 -0.67 0.83
C GLY A 25 2.56 0.57 1.56
N ILE A 26 3.47 0.44 2.54
CA ILE A 26 3.99 1.54 3.37
C ILE A 26 5.48 1.81 3.12
N SER A 27 6.33 0.78 3.17
CA SER A 27 7.78 0.92 3.02
C SER A 27 8.42 -0.37 2.51
N CYS A 28 9.61 -0.23 1.92
CA CYS A 28 10.48 -1.34 1.56
C CYS A 28 11.89 -1.10 2.09
N PRO A 29 12.79 -2.11 2.09
CA PRO A 29 14.16 -1.95 2.58
C PRO A 29 14.92 -0.80 1.93
N TYR A 30 14.64 -0.53 0.65
CA TYR A 30 15.29 0.54 -0.12
C TYR A 30 14.81 1.95 0.22
N CYS A 31 13.57 2.08 0.70
CA CYS A 31 12.97 3.39 0.93
C CYS A 31 12.64 3.68 2.39
N TRP A 32 12.71 2.68 3.28
CA TRP A 32 12.38 2.84 4.70
C TRP A 32 13.04 4.08 5.31
N ASP A 33 14.34 4.25 5.10
CA ASP A 33 15.11 5.36 5.68
C ASP A 33 15.03 6.67 4.86
N SER A 34 14.86 6.56 3.53
CA SER A 34 14.83 7.72 2.64
C SER A 34 13.44 8.32 2.43
N LEU A 35 12.36 7.65 2.88
CA LEU A 35 11.00 8.14 2.74
C LEU A 35 10.74 9.29 3.71
N SER A 36 10.32 10.45 3.18
CA SER A 36 9.85 11.55 4.03
C SER A 36 8.65 11.12 4.89
N GLU A 37 8.54 11.69 6.09
CA GLU A 37 7.42 11.42 7.00
C GLU A 37 6.06 11.70 6.35
N LYS A 38 5.96 12.76 5.53
CA LYS A 38 4.76 13.11 4.78
C LYS A 38 4.34 11.98 3.85
N THR A 39 5.27 11.47 3.04
CA THR A 39 5.00 10.36 2.11
C THR A 39 4.65 9.09 2.88
N ARG A 40 5.38 8.80 3.97
CA ARG A 40 5.11 7.65 4.84
C ARG A 40 3.70 7.70 5.40
N ARG A 41 3.28 8.87 5.88
CA ARG A 41 1.93 9.06 6.42
C ARG A 41 0.85 8.83 5.37
N SER A 42 1.00 9.40 4.18
CA SER A 42 0.06 9.17 3.08
C SER A 42 0.00 7.69 2.65
N ALA A 43 1.13 6.98 2.67
CA ALA A 43 1.18 5.55 2.37
C ALA A 43 0.44 4.72 3.43
N ILE A 44 0.65 5.01 4.72
CA ILE A 44 -0.09 4.41 5.85
C ILE A 44 -1.59 4.65 5.71
N ASP A 45 -2.00 5.89 5.46
CA ASP A 45 -3.42 6.23 5.36
C ASP A 45 -4.10 5.51 4.20
N ARG A 46 -3.43 5.43 3.04
CA ARG A 46 -3.90 4.66 1.89
C ARG A 46 -4.02 3.17 2.22
N GLN A 47 -2.99 2.59 2.83
CA GLN A 47 -2.97 1.18 3.22
C GLN A 47 -4.13 0.86 4.19
N LYS A 48 -4.37 1.75 5.17
CA LYS A 48 -5.50 1.66 6.08
C LYS A 48 -6.86 1.68 5.35
N GLN A 49 -7.05 2.54 4.34
CA GLN A 49 -8.30 2.55 3.57
C GLN A 49 -8.51 1.24 2.80
N ILE A 50 -7.43 0.64 2.26
CA ILE A 50 -7.49 -0.65 1.56
C ILE A 50 -7.88 -1.76 2.54
N GLU A 51 -7.26 -1.81 3.71
CA GLU A 51 -7.57 -2.78 4.76
C GLU A 51 -9.01 -2.66 5.26
N LEU A 52 -9.49 -1.43 5.47
CA LEU A 52 -10.87 -1.17 5.87
C LEU A 52 -11.86 -1.61 4.80
N ALA A 53 -11.58 -1.36 3.51
CA ALA A 53 -12.42 -1.82 2.42
C ALA A 53 -12.47 -3.36 2.38
N LYS A 54 -11.32 -4.01 2.50
CA LYS A 54 -11.21 -5.48 2.55
C LYS A 54 -11.99 -6.06 3.74
N ALA A 55 -11.86 -5.47 4.93
CA ALA A 55 -12.60 -5.89 6.12
C ALA A 55 -14.13 -5.72 5.97
N ARG A 56 -14.57 -4.75 5.16
CA ARG A 56 -15.98 -4.48 4.86
C ARG A 56 -16.50 -5.25 3.64
N ASN A 57 -15.70 -6.13 3.03
CA ASN A 57 -15.99 -6.76 1.74
C ASN A 57 -16.39 -5.75 0.65
N GLN A 58 -15.82 -4.55 0.71
CA GLN A 58 -16.01 -3.51 -0.29
C GLN A 58 -14.93 -3.64 -1.38
N PRO A 59 -15.23 -3.20 -2.61
CA PRO A 59 -14.24 -3.15 -3.66
C PRO A 59 -13.08 -2.23 -3.27
N HIS A 60 -11.94 -2.44 -3.94
CA HIS A 60 -10.73 -1.69 -3.69
C HIS A 60 -11.00 -0.16 -3.74
N PRO A 61 -10.56 0.62 -2.74
CA PRO A 61 -10.98 2.02 -2.61
C PRO A 61 -10.37 2.93 -3.68
N ILE A 62 -9.19 2.60 -4.20
CA ILE A 62 -8.55 3.36 -5.28
C ILE A 62 -9.28 3.10 -6.59
N GLY A 63 -9.72 4.18 -7.26
CA GLY A 63 -10.49 4.11 -8.49
C GLY A 63 -11.99 3.88 -8.28
N ARG A 64 -12.46 3.73 -7.03
CA ARG A 64 -13.88 3.57 -6.74
C ARG A 64 -14.61 4.90 -6.91
N ASN A 65 -15.64 4.90 -7.77
CA ASN A 65 -16.55 6.03 -7.87
C ASN A 65 -17.66 5.90 -6.81
N TYR A 66 -17.58 6.69 -5.75
CA TYR A 66 -18.56 6.69 -4.66
C TYR A 66 -19.95 7.20 -5.06
N ARG A 67 -20.08 7.82 -6.25
CA ARG A 67 -21.35 8.30 -6.79
C ARG A 67 -22.12 7.22 -7.54
N LEU A 68 -21.46 6.11 -7.88
CA LEU A 68 -22.13 4.96 -8.49
C LEU A 68 -22.64 4.03 -7.37
N PRO A 69 -23.86 3.47 -7.50
CA PRO A 69 -24.35 2.50 -6.56
C PRO A 69 -23.42 1.29 -6.52
N SER A 70 -23.22 0.70 -5.34
CA SER A 70 -22.53 -0.59 -5.23
C SER A 70 -23.39 -1.63 -5.94
N GLU A 71 -22.90 -2.19 -7.04
CA GLU A 71 -23.52 -3.36 -7.64
C GLU A 71 -23.53 -4.48 -6.58
N ALA A 72 -24.73 -4.97 -6.28
CA ALA A 72 -25.01 -5.97 -5.26
C ALA A 72 -24.80 -7.39 -5.81
#